data_AF-A0A965FHI0-F1
#
_entry.id   AF-A0A965FHI0-F1
#
_cell.length_a   1.000
_cell.length_b   1.000
_cell.length_c   1.000
_cell.angle_alpha   90.00
_cell.angle_beta   90.00
_cell.angle_gamma   90.00
#
_symmetry.space_group_name_H-M   'P 1'
#
loop_
_entity.id
_entity.type
_entity.pdbx_description
1 polymer ?
#
loop_
_entity_poly.entity_id
_entity_poly.type
_entity_poly.pdbx_seq_one_letter_code
_entity_poly.pdbx_strand_id
1 'polypeptide(L)' 'GATGNVATEDVVWMFRRMGVETGVAWNSLLVAADMAAGIKGAIPGGRMRGVRAARLAA' A
#
# COMPACT_ATOMS: atom_id res chain seq x y z
N GLY A 1 -7.52 -12.41 13.67
CA GLY A 1 -8.79 -12.09 13.02
C GLY A 1 -8.50 -11.71 11.59
N ALA A 2 -9.22 -12.29 10.63
CA ALA A 2 -9.04 -11.93 9.22
C ALA A 2 -9.41 -10.45 9.04
N THR A 3 -8.41 -9.62 8.73
CA THR A 3 -8.53 -8.15 8.61
C THR A 3 -9.26 -7.69 7.34
N GLY A 4 -9.96 -8.60 6.65
CA GLY A 4 -10.58 -8.37 5.34
C GLY A 4 -9.63 -8.67 4.20
N ASN A 5 -9.74 -7.90 3.11
CA ASN A 5 -8.88 -8.03 1.93
C ASN A 5 -7.42 -7.73 2.28
N VAL A 6 -6.50 -8.34 1.53
CA VAL A 6 -5.09 -7.96 1.59
C VAL A 6 -4.93 -6.57 0.98
N ALA A 7 -4.22 -5.68 1.68
CA ALA A 7 -3.98 -4.32 1.20
C ALA A 7 -3.10 -4.33 -0.06
N THR A 8 -3.53 -3.63 -1.11
CA THR A 8 -2.86 -3.65 -2.41
C THR A 8 -1.43 -3.14 -2.33
N GLU A 9 -1.16 -2.13 -1.50
CA GLU A 9 0.20 -1.59 -1.31
C GLU A 9 1.18 -2.62 -0.74
N ASP A 10 0.71 -3.54 0.12
CA ASP A 10 1.55 -4.58 0.70
C ASP A 10 1.93 -5.63 -0.36
N VAL A 11 0.99 -5.99 -1.23
CA VAL A 11 1.21 -6.95 -2.34
C VAL A 11 2.10 -6.36 -3.42
N VAL A 12 1.84 -5.12 -3.84
CA VAL A 12 2.66 -4.44 -4.84
C VAL A 12 4.09 -4.24 -4.33
N TRP A 13 4.26 -3.90 -3.05
CA TRP A 13 5.59 -3.82 -2.45
C TRP A 13 6.33 -5.15 -2.49
N MET A 14 5.66 -6.25 -2.11
CA MET A 14 6.22 -7.59 -2.16
C MET A 14 6.71 -7.93 -3.58
N PHE A 15 5.87 -7.74 -4.60
CA PHE A 15 6.25 -8.02 -5.98
C PHE A 15 7.41 -7.16 -6.47
N ARG A 16 7.44 -5.86 -6.15
CA ARG A 16 8.57 -4.99 -6.47
C ARG A 16 9.88 -5.50 -5.87
N ARG A 17 9.85 -5.97 -4.62
CA ARG A 17 11.02 -6.55 -3.93
C ARG A 17 11.48 -7.89 -4.52
N MET A 18 10.57 -8.61 -5.16
CA MET A 18 10.87 -9.84 -5.90
C MET A 18 11.33 -9.59 -7.35
N GLY A 19 11.39 -8.33 -7.80
CA GLY A 19 11.71 -7.99 -9.18
C GLY A 19 10.57 -8.29 -10.17
N VAL A 20 9.34 -8.46 -9.68
CA VAL A 20 8.15 -8.69 -10.51
C VAL A 20 7.45 -7.36 -10.78
N GLU A 21 7.31 -7.03 -12.06
CA GLU A 21 6.58 -5.84 -12.49
C GLU A 21 5.06 -6.03 -12.33
N THR A 22 4.39 -5.01 -11.80
CA THR A 22 2.93 -5.03 -11.56
C THR A 22 2.16 -4.05 -12.45
N GLY A 23 2.86 -3.15 -13.17
CA GLY A 23 2.25 -2.04 -13.91
C GLY A 23 1.60 -0.97 -13.03
N VAL A 24 1.65 -1.10 -11.70
CA VAL A 24 1.04 -0.15 -10.77
C VAL A 24 1.99 1.02 -10.48
N ALA A 25 1.48 2.25 -10.61
CA ALA A 25 2.19 3.46 -10.22
C ALA A 25 2.30 3.53 -8.68
N TRP A 26 3.49 3.23 -8.16
CA TRP A 26 3.73 3.06 -6.71
C TRP A 26 3.38 4.30 -5.88
N ASN A 27 3.79 5.48 -6.32
CA ASN A 27 3.59 6.72 -5.56
C ASN A 27 2.11 7.08 -5.51
N SER A 28 1.45 6.98 -6.65
CA SER A 28 0.00 7.19 -6.77
C SER A 28 -0.78 6.19 -5.92
N LEU A 29 -0.32 4.94 -5.82
CA LEU A 29 -0.94 3.92 -4.96
C LEU A 29 -0.85 4.31 -3.48
N LEU A 30 0.32 4.76 -2.99
CA LEU A 30 0.44 5.17 -1.59
C LEU A 30 -0.40 6.41 -1.27
N VAL A 31 -0.48 7.39 -2.20
CA VAL A 31 -1.37 8.55 -2.05
C VAL A 31 -2.83 8.11 -2.02
N ALA A 32 -3.24 7.20 -2.90
CA ALA A 32 -4.59 6.64 -2.90
C ALA A 32 -4.93 5.88 -1.61
N ALA A 33 -3.97 5.12 -1.08
CA ALA A 33 -4.12 4.40 0.17
C ALA A 33 -4.26 5.36 1.37
N ASP A 34 -3.54 6.49 1.37
CA ASP A 34 -3.70 7.55 2.37
C ASP A 34 -5.08 8.23 2.26
N MET A 35 -5.55 8.51 1.03
CA MET A 35 -6.90 9.05 0.81
C MET A 35 -7.98 8.09 1.33
N ALA A 36 -7.87 6.80 1.04
CA ALA A 36 -8.81 5.79 1.52
C ALA A 36 -8.79 5.67 3.05
N ALA A 37 -7.61 5.76 3.67
CA ALA A 37 -7.46 5.75 5.12
C ALA A 37 -8.07 6.99 5.80
N GLY A 38 -8.17 8.12 5.08
CA GLY A 38 -8.80 9.35 5.57
C GLY A 38 -10.33 9.34 5.58
N ILE A 39 -10.97 8.32 4.98
CA ILE A 39 -12.43 8.20 4.97
C ILE A 39 -12.94 7.94 6.40
N LYS A 40 -13.94 8.71 6.84
CA LYS A 40 -14.53 8.56 8.18
C LYS A 40 -15.04 7.13 8.39
N GLY A 41 -14.50 6.46 9.42
CA GLY A 41 -14.87 5.07 9.75
C GLY A 41 -14.08 4.01 8.97
N ALA A 42 -13.13 4.39 8.11
CA ALA A 42 -12.23 3.43 7.50
C ALA A 42 -11.33 2.75 8.54
N ILE A 43 -11.08 1.47 8.33
CA ILE A 43 -10.15 0.66 9.14
C ILE A 43 -9.06 0.17 8.19
N PRO A 44 -8.02 0.99 7.93
CA PRO A 44 -7.06 0.68 6.88
C PRO A 44 -6.04 -0.34 7.37
N GLY A 45 -5.95 -1.48 6.68
CA GLY A 45 -5.12 -2.62 7.08
C GLY A 45 -3.68 -2.60 6.54
N GLY A 46 -3.40 -1.83 5.49
CA GLY A 46 -2.10 -1.87 4.80
C GLY A 46 -0.98 -1.22 5.60
N ARG A 47 0.18 -1.89 5.64
CA ARG A 47 1.34 -1.44 6.45
C ARG A 47 2.23 -0.46 5.71
N MET A 48 2.35 -0.59 4.39
CA MET A 48 3.33 0.20 3.61
C MET A 48 3.10 1.72 3.69
N ARG A 49 1.88 2.18 3.95
CA ARG A 49 1.61 3.61 4.22
C ARG A 49 2.44 4.17 5.38
N GLY A 50 2.74 3.37 6.41
CA GLY A 50 3.50 3.83 7.58
C GLY A 50 5.01 3.72 7.42
N VAL A 51 5.50 3.06 6.38
CA VAL A 51 6.93 2.71 6.25
C VAL A 51 7.68 3.81 5.52
N ARG A 52 8.58 4.50 6.22
CA ARG A 52 9.40 5.58 5.62
C ARG A 52 10.19 5.13 4.40
N ALA A 53 10.83 3.96 4.45
CA ALA A 53 11.59 3.42 3.32
C ALA A 53 10.72 3.16 2.09
N ALA A 54 9.48 2.70 2.29
CA ALA A 54 8.50 2.46 1.22
C ALA A 54 8.10 3.76 0.51
N ARG A 55 8.04 4.88 1.26
CA ARG A 55 7.79 6.22 0.73
C ARG A 55 9.00 6.90 0.11
N LEU A 56 10.22 6.46 0.43
CA LEU A 56 11.46 6.97 -0.18
C LEU A 56 11.88 6.16 -1.41
N ALA A 57 11.45 4.90 -1.52
CA ALA A 57 11.63 4.06 -2.71
C ALA A 57 10.66 4.42 -3.85
N ALA A 58 10.14 5.64 -3.79
CA ALA A 58 9.09 6.24 -4.59
C ALA A 58 9.69 7.07 -5.73
#